data_AF-A0A853B1W8-F1
#
_entry.id   AF-A0A853B1W8-F1
#
_cell.length_a   1.000
_cell.length_b   1.000
_cell.length_c   1.000
_cell.angle_alpha   90.00
_cell.angle_beta   90.00
_cell.angle_gamma   90.00
#
_symmetry.space_group_name_H-M   'P 1'
#
loop_
_entity.id
_entity.type
_entity.pdbx_description
1 polymer ?
#
loop_
_entity_poly.entity_id
_entity_poly.type
_entity_poly.pdbx_seq_one_letter_code
_entity_poly.pdbx_strand_id
1 'polypeptide(L)'
;MDERELTELFRAVPGEPPPAAFDVRDVRDASARATARRRMTLAAASLCVVFALLGAGIMGFVQSRTTPSNQVLGQEQPVGGPVRLPTASGLPGPSAMQGGVGTGENGPRADGTPGCDKVDRELAAALAGELPSTGVTGPRAGDVCTPGSRSASYGVAENGRSGTVSATVLPPGASVQLAKLVEGAVADQQRAAGGGTVIVLSVPAPGSAAPLADDVTRIARSLAGKF
;
A
#
# COMPACT_ATOMS: atom_id res chain seq x y z
N MET A 1 23.25 46.93 2.77
CA MET A 1 23.57 45.51 2.61
C MET A 1 23.40 45.22 1.15
N ASP A 2 24.50 44.92 0.48
CA ASP A 2 24.60 45.01 -0.99
C ASP A 2 24.51 43.62 -1.62
N GLU A 3 23.87 43.48 -2.79
CA GLU A 3 23.64 42.16 -3.43
C GLU A 3 24.97 41.49 -3.83
N ARG A 4 26.00 42.29 -4.07
CA ARG A 4 27.36 41.85 -4.36
C ARG A 4 28.05 41.23 -3.15
N GLU A 5 27.77 41.76 -1.95
CA GLU A 5 28.33 41.31 -0.67
C GLU A 5 27.83 39.89 -0.31
N LEU A 6 26.53 39.62 -0.55
CA LEU A 6 25.96 38.27 -0.47
C LEU A 6 26.59 37.32 -1.48
N THR A 7 26.80 37.79 -2.71
CA THR A 7 27.37 36.95 -3.78
C THR A 7 28.80 36.52 -3.47
N GLU A 8 29.63 37.36 -2.85
CA GLU A 8 30.98 36.97 -2.42
C GLU A 8 30.96 35.99 -1.23
N LEU A 9 30.06 36.15 -0.27
CA LEU A 9 29.91 35.21 0.85
C LEU A 9 29.53 33.79 0.38
N PHE A 10 28.66 33.65 -0.63
CA PHE A 10 28.35 32.34 -1.23
C PHE A 10 29.44 31.81 -2.18
N ARG A 11 30.41 32.64 -2.58
CA ARG A 11 31.56 32.24 -3.40
C ARG A 11 32.77 31.78 -2.57
N ALA A 12 32.70 31.89 -1.25
CA ALA A 12 33.67 31.31 -0.34
C ALA A 12 33.68 29.78 -0.52
N VAL A 13 34.72 29.30 -1.21
CA VAL A 13 34.86 27.91 -1.67
C VAL A 13 34.78 26.94 -0.49
N PRO A 14 33.83 25.96 -0.50
CA PRO A 14 33.94 24.80 0.38
C PRO A 14 35.27 24.11 0.08
N GLY A 15 36.06 23.84 1.12
CA GLY A 15 37.34 23.15 0.98
C GLY A 15 37.20 21.80 0.29
N GLU A 16 38.35 21.23 -0.13
CA GLU A 16 38.42 19.96 -0.84
C GLU A 16 37.53 18.90 -0.17
N PRO A 17 36.58 18.28 -0.90
CA PRO A 17 35.53 17.48 -0.28
C PRO A 17 36.14 16.29 0.45
N PRO A 18 35.65 15.96 1.66
CA PRO A 18 36.19 14.83 2.41
C PRO A 18 36.06 13.53 1.60
N PRO A 19 37.03 12.60 1.72
CA PRO A 19 36.96 11.34 1.01
C PRO A 19 35.67 10.60 1.36
N ALA A 20 35.07 9.93 0.38
CA ALA A 20 33.81 9.22 0.56
C ALA A 20 33.95 8.15 1.67
N ALA A 21 33.24 8.35 2.77
CA ALA A 21 33.25 7.45 3.93
C ALA A 21 32.43 6.15 3.71
N PHE A 22 31.99 5.89 2.48
CA PHE A 22 31.13 4.78 2.12
C PHE A 22 31.44 4.35 0.68
N ASP A 23 31.72 3.07 0.46
CA ASP A 23 32.14 2.54 -0.84
C ASP A 23 31.23 1.41 -1.38
N VAL A 24 31.58 0.89 -2.55
CA VAL A 24 30.82 -0.20 -3.22
C VAL A 24 30.94 -1.53 -2.45
N ARG A 25 31.98 -1.70 -1.63
CA ARG A 25 32.21 -2.89 -0.79
C ARG A 25 31.28 -2.85 0.42
N ASP A 26 31.08 -1.69 1.04
CA ASP A 26 30.10 -1.50 2.12
C ASP A 26 28.68 -1.95 1.70
N VAL A 27 28.25 -1.55 0.49
CA VAL A 27 26.97 -1.97 -0.10
C VAL A 27 26.92 -3.49 -0.31
N ARG A 28 28.00 -4.08 -0.85
CA ARG A 28 28.09 -5.53 -1.09
C ARG A 28 28.06 -6.33 0.20
N ASP A 29 28.78 -5.89 1.23
CA ASP A 29 28.84 -6.58 2.52
C ASP A 29 27.53 -6.42 3.30
N ALA A 30 26.88 -5.26 3.24
CA ALA A 30 25.55 -5.05 3.80
C ALA A 30 24.50 -5.94 3.07
N SER A 31 24.57 -6.02 1.74
CA SER A 31 23.70 -6.87 0.92
C SER A 31 23.91 -8.37 1.19
N ALA A 32 25.17 -8.81 1.34
CA ALA A 32 25.51 -10.18 1.72
C ALA A 32 24.97 -10.53 3.12
N ARG A 33 25.16 -9.63 4.10
CA ARG A 33 24.61 -9.78 5.47
C ARG A 33 23.09 -9.83 5.48
N ALA A 34 22.40 -9.00 4.69
CA ALA A 34 20.94 -9.02 4.55
C ALA A 34 20.44 -10.33 3.91
N THR A 35 21.11 -10.78 2.84
CA THR A 35 20.79 -12.02 2.14
C THR A 35 20.99 -13.27 3.03
N ALA A 36 22.07 -13.29 3.82
CA ALA A 36 22.33 -14.37 4.77
C ALA A 36 21.23 -14.47 5.85
N ARG A 37 20.84 -13.34 6.45
CA ARG A 37 19.74 -13.31 7.44
C ARG A 37 18.43 -13.86 6.88
N ARG A 38 18.07 -13.49 5.64
CA ARG A 38 16.84 -13.95 4.97
C ARG A 38 16.85 -15.46 4.67
N ARG A 39 18.01 -16.07 4.45
CA ARG A 39 18.14 -17.53 4.29
C ARG A 39 17.99 -18.27 5.63
N MET A 40 18.53 -17.73 6.73
CA MET A 40 18.38 -18.33 8.05
C MET A 40 16.94 -18.33 8.56
N THR A 41 16.17 -17.26 8.33
CA THR A 41 14.76 -17.22 8.75
C THR A 41 13.88 -18.23 8.00
N LEU A 42 14.13 -18.44 6.70
CA LEU A 42 13.44 -19.46 5.92
C LEU A 42 13.78 -20.89 6.38
N ALA A 43 15.04 -21.16 6.71
CA ALA A 43 15.46 -22.47 7.22
C ALA A 43 14.88 -22.78 8.62
N ALA A 44 14.80 -21.80 9.51
CA ALA A 44 14.22 -21.99 10.85
C ALA A 44 12.71 -22.28 10.79
N ALA A 45 11.98 -21.63 9.89
CA ALA A 45 10.53 -21.81 9.76
C ALA A 45 10.14 -23.22 9.26
N SER A 46 10.92 -23.82 8.36
CA SER A 46 10.59 -25.14 7.79
C SER A 46 10.72 -26.29 8.80
N LEU A 47 11.68 -26.21 9.72
CA LEU A 47 11.94 -27.25 10.72
C LEU A 47 10.80 -27.39 11.73
N CYS A 48 10.19 -26.29 12.18
CA CYS A 48 9.06 -26.31 13.12
C CYS A 48 7.81 -26.99 12.53
N VAL A 49 7.54 -26.81 11.23
CA VAL A 49 6.38 -27.42 10.55
C VAL A 49 6.54 -28.94 10.45
N VAL A 50 7.75 -29.43 10.15
CA VAL A 50 8.01 -30.89 10.08
C VAL A 50 7.87 -31.55 11.45
N PHE A 51 8.39 -30.94 12.52
CA PHE A 51 8.23 -31.48 13.87
C PHE A 51 6.77 -31.45 14.36
N ALA A 52 6.00 -30.41 14.02
CA ALA A 52 4.57 -30.34 14.35
C ALA A 52 3.74 -31.43 13.64
N LEU A 53 4.06 -31.73 12.38
CA LEU A 53 3.35 -32.74 11.57
C LEU A 53 3.72 -34.19 11.93
N LEU A 54 4.95 -34.46 12.40
CA LEU A 54 5.33 -35.80 12.89
C LEU A 54 4.95 -36.05 14.36
N GLY A 55 4.77 -35.00 15.17
CA GLY A 55 4.54 -35.14 16.63
C GLY A 55 3.08 -35.30 17.07
N ALA A 56 2.10 -34.87 16.26
CA ALA A 56 0.69 -34.76 16.65
C ALA A 56 -0.10 -36.09 16.56
N GLY A 57 0.48 -37.20 17.03
CA GLY A 57 0.02 -38.57 16.75
C GLY A 57 -0.30 -39.48 17.93
N ILE A 58 -0.25 -39.02 19.19
CA ILE A 58 -0.70 -39.75 20.39
C ILE A 58 -1.35 -38.77 21.40
N MET A 59 -2.33 -39.28 22.18
CA MET A 59 -3.06 -38.66 23.30
C MET A 59 -4.15 -37.62 22.96
N GLY A 60 -5.40 -37.99 23.23
CA GLY A 60 -6.54 -37.06 23.37
C GLY A 60 -7.05 -36.97 24.81
N PHE A 61 -7.98 -36.03 25.07
CA PHE A 61 -8.57 -35.68 26.39
C PHE A 61 -7.54 -35.11 27.40
N VAL A 62 -7.74 -33.97 28.06
CA VAL A 62 -8.87 -33.61 28.96
C VAL A 62 -9.15 -32.09 28.92
N GLN A 63 -10.36 -31.67 29.32
CA GLN A 63 -10.64 -30.28 29.68
C GLN A 63 -9.78 -29.80 30.87
N SER A 64 -9.44 -28.50 30.93
CA SER A 64 -9.42 -27.74 32.19
C SER A 64 -9.50 -26.22 31.95
N ARG A 65 -10.37 -25.55 32.70
CA ARG A 65 -10.40 -24.09 32.83
C ARG A 65 -9.47 -23.67 33.96
N THR A 66 -8.64 -22.63 33.76
CA THR A 66 -8.14 -21.83 34.88
C THR A 66 -7.74 -20.43 34.45
N THR A 67 -8.57 -19.46 34.84
CA THR A 67 -8.20 -18.04 34.95
C THR A 67 -7.41 -17.80 36.23
N PRO A 68 -6.26 -17.09 36.21
CA PRO A 68 -5.76 -16.42 37.40
C PRO A 68 -6.44 -15.05 37.56
N SER A 69 -7.06 -14.84 38.73
CA SER A 69 -7.59 -13.55 39.16
C SER A 69 -6.44 -12.62 39.56
N ASN A 70 -6.58 -11.32 39.30
CA ASN A 70 -5.85 -10.29 40.04
C ASN A 70 -6.81 -9.13 40.31
N GLN A 71 -7.30 -9.05 41.56
CA GLN A 71 -8.07 -7.93 42.06
C GLN A 71 -7.13 -6.90 42.69
N VAL A 72 -7.30 -5.62 42.34
CA VAL A 72 -6.95 -4.47 43.19
C VAL A 72 -8.15 -3.53 43.14
N LEU A 73 -8.57 -3.01 44.30
CA LEU A 73 -9.84 -2.33 44.50
C LEU A 73 -9.63 -1.06 45.33
N GLY A 74 -10.27 0.04 44.93
CA GLY A 74 -10.24 1.36 45.60
C GLY A 74 -9.89 2.49 44.61
N GLN A 75 -10.50 3.68 44.65
CA GLN A 75 -11.56 4.19 45.54
C GLN A 75 -12.35 5.32 44.84
N GLU A 76 -13.65 5.38 45.15
CA GLU A 76 -14.54 6.57 45.26
C GLU A 76 -14.80 7.54 44.08
N GLN A 77 -16.00 8.14 44.15
CA GLN A 77 -16.65 9.03 43.19
C GLN A 77 -17.23 10.24 43.97
N PRO A 78 -17.30 11.46 43.39
CA PRO A 78 -18.53 12.24 43.55
C PRO A 78 -18.99 13.00 42.29
N VAL A 79 -20.11 13.71 42.41
CA VAL A 79 -21.04 14.16 41.35
C VAL A 79 -21.08 15.69 41.18
N GLY A 80 -21.35 16.23 39.97
CA GLY A 80 -22.23 17.42 39.83
C GLY A 80 -21.93 18.58 38.82
N GLY A 81 -22.51 18.51 37.60
CA GLY A 81 -23.05 19.63 36.78
C GLY A 81 -22.15 20.79 36.27
N PRO A 82 -22.67 21.78 35.51
CA PRO A 82 -23.97 21.88 34.82
C PRO A 82 -23.92 22.24 33.29
N VAL A 83 -25.08 22.25 32.64
CA VAL A 83 -25.35 22.52 31.21
C VAL A 83 -25.23 24.00 30.81
N ARG A 84 -24.89 24.30 29.53
CA ARG A 84 -25.11 25.64 28.93
C ARG A 84 -25.42 25.61 27.41
N LEU A 85 -26.56 26.21 27.06
CA LEU A 85 -26.99 26.77 25.75
C LEU A 85 -27.34 28.26 26.04
N PRO A 86 -27.35 29.24 25.11
CA PRO A 86 -27.78 29.19 23.69
C PRO A 86 -26.64 29.70 22.75
N THR A 87 -26.77 30.24 21.53
CA THR A 87 -27.90 30.82 20.74
C THR A 87 -27.62 30.74 19.22
N ALA A 88 -28.65 30.88 18.37
CA ALA A 88 -28.51 31.03 16.92
C ALA A 88 -28.77 32.47 16.43
N SER A 89 -28.06 32.91 15.38
CA SER A 89 -28.51 33.90 14.36
C SER A 89 -27.41 34.16 13.31
N GLY A 90 -27.73 34.09 12.01
CA GLY A 90 -26.83 34.53 10.93
C GLY A 90 -26.94 33.75 9.61
N LEU A 91 -27.85 34.16 8.73
CA LEU A 91 -27.90 33.87 7.29
C LEU A 91 -27.98 35.21 6.53
N PRO A 92 -27.67 35.34 5.22
CA PRO A 92 -27.03 34.39 4.29
C PRO A 92 -25.78 34.97 3.55
N GLY A 93 -24.98 34.14 2.87
CA GLY A 93 -23.87 34.59 2.01
C GLY A 93 -23.22 33.43 1.21
N PRO A 94 -22.67 33.66 0.01
CA PRO A 94 -22.48 32.61 -1.00
C PRO A 94 -21.26 31.71 -0.80
N SER A 95 -21.36 30.50 -1.37
CA SER A 95 -20.39 29.41 -1.36
C SER A 95 -18.95 29.85 -1.66
N ALA A 96 -18.06 29.66 -0.67
CA ALA A 96 -16.61 29.73 -0.86
C ALA A 96 -15.98 28.34 -0.69
N MET A 97 -15.07 28.00 -1.59
CA MET A 97 -14.33 26.74 -1.67
C MET A 97 -13.78 26.31 -0.30
N GLN A 98 -14.16 25.12 0.20
CA GLN A 98 -13.71 24.62 1.49
C GLN A 98 -12.29 24.03 1.46
N GLY A 99 -11.32 24.91 1.22
CA GLY A 99 -10.02 24.88 1.91
C GLY A 99 -10.08 25.81 3.12
N GLY A 100 -10.96 25.50 4.09
CA GLY A 100 -11.20 26.36 5.24
C GLY A 100 -10.23 26.08 6.39
N VAL A 101 -9.51 27.09 6.86
CA VAL A 101 -8.74 27.06 8.12
C VAL A 101 -9.67 27.12 9.34
N GLY A 102 -10.52 26.12 9.48
CA GLY A 102 -11.26 25.85 10.70
C GLY A 102 -10.53 24.81 11.55
N THR A 103 -10.53 24.98 12.87
CA THR A 103 -10.17 23.93 13.83
C THR A 103 -11.26 22.86 13.84
N GLY A 104 -11.35 22.09 12.76
CA GLY A 104 -12.25 20.95 12.65
C GLY A 104 -11.70 19.78 13.45
N GLU A 105 -12.40 19.39 14.50
CA GLU A 105 -12.11 18.14 15.19
C GLU A 105 -12.28 16.98 14.20
N ASN A 106 -11.21 16.21 14.00
CA ASN A 106 -11.21 15.00 13.18
C ASN A 106 -12.09 13.93 13.83
N GLY A 107 -13.38 13.96 13.54
CA GLY A 107 -14.33 12.99 14.07
C GLY A 107 -14.03 11.56 13.57
N PRO A 108 -14.28 10.52 14.40
CA PRO A 108 -14.00 9.11 14.08
C PRO A 108 -15.02 8.51 13.08
N ARG A 109 -15.32 9.25 12.02
CA ARG A 109 -16.09 8.82 10.83
C ARG A 109 -15.41 9.23 9.52
N ALA A 110 -14.25 9.89 9.59
CA ALA A 110 -13.32 10.03 8.47
C ALA A 110 -12.46 8.76 8.29
N ASP A 111 -13.05 7.58 8.51
CA ASP A 111 -12.42 6.30 8.22
C ASP A 111 -12.29 6.17 6.69
N GLY A 112 -11.09 6.42 6.18
CA GLY A 112 -10.75 6.13 4.79
C GLY A 112 -11.02 4.66 4.48
N THR A 113 -11.52 4.37 3.27
CA THR A 113 -11.99 3.04 2.88
C THR A 113 -10.91 1.97 3.14
N PRO A 114 -11.07 1.08 4.13
CA PRO A 114 -9.95 0.29 4.64
C PRO A 114 -9.47 -0.72 3.60
N GLY A 115 -8.23 -0.54 3.14
CA GLY A 115 -7.54 -1.43 2.19
C GLY A 115 -6.98 -0.72 0.96
N CYS A 116 -7.40 0.51 0.67
CA CYS A 116 -7.03 1.23 -0.55
C CYS A 116 -5.67 1.92 -0.53
N ASP A 117 -5.12 2.19 0.64
CA ASP A 117 -3.89 2.98 0.81
C ASP A 117 -2.63 2.10 0.82
N LYS A 118 -2.81 0.78 0.68
CA LYS A 118 -1.75 -0.23 0.85
C LYS A 118 -1.53 -1.01 -0.45
N VAL A 119 -0.32 -0.89 -0.97
CA VAL A 119 0.17 -1.76 -2.05
C VAL A 119 0.32 -3.18 -1.51
N ASP A 120 -0.30 -4.16 -2.17
CA ASP A 120 0.00 -5.55 -1.91
C ASP A 120 1.38 -5.91 -2.49
N ARG A 121 2.31 -6.33 -1.63
CA ARG A 121 3.71 -6.56 -2.02
C ARG A 121 3.90 -7.75 -2.95
N GLU A 122 3.08 -8.78 -2.83
CA GLU A 122 3.19 -9.99 -3.66
C GLU A 122 2.60 -9.73 -5.04
N LEU A 123 1.43 -9.09 -5.10
CA LEU A 123 0.80 -8.66 -6.35
C LEU A 123 1.63 -7.62 -7.08
N ALA A 124 2.24 -6.67 -6.36
CA ALA A 124 3.18 -5.70 -6.95
C ALA A 124 4.40 -6.41 -7.56
N ALA A 125 5.04 -7.33 -6.82
CA ALA A 125 6.18 -8.09 -7.35
C ALA A 125 5.78 -8.98 -8.53
N ALA A 126 4.59 -9.60 -8.48
CA ALA A 126 4.07 -10.44 -9.56
C ALA A 126 3.74 -9.61 -10.81
N LEU A 127 3.13 -8.43 -10.66
CA LEU A 127 2.83 -7.50 -11.75
C LEU A 127 4.12 -6.91 -12.34
N ALA A 128 5.09 -6.48 -11.53
CA ALA A 128 6.38 -5.99 -12.01
C ALA A 128 7.13 -7.02 -12.88
N GLY A 129 6.97 -8.32 -12.61
CA GLY A 129 7.52 -9.39 -13.45
C GLY A 129 6.83 -9.57 -14.81
N GLU A 130 5.69 -8.92 -15.04
CA GLU A 130 4.93 -8.94 -16.30
C GLU A 130 5.09 -7.65 -17.13
N LEU A 131 5.71 -6.61 -16.55
CA LEU A 131 5.92 -5.29 -17.15
C LEU A 131 7.31 -5.19 -17.82
N PRO A 132 7.50 -4.25 -18.77
CA PRO A 132 8.82 -3.93 -19.32
C PRO A 132 9.85 -3.56 -18.25
N SER A 133 11.12 -3.84 -18.51
CA SER A 133 12.23 -3.52 -17.59
C SER A 133 12.60 -2.04 -17.54
N THR A 134 12.05 -1.21 -18.44
CA THR A 134 12.30 0.22 -18.58
C THR A 134 10.98 0.99 -18.67
N GLY A 135 10.99 2.28 -18.31
CA GLY A 135 9.79 3.13 -18.38
C GLY A 135 8.73 2.84 -17.31
N VAL A 136 9.04 2.01 -16.31
CA VAL A 136 8.13 1.64 -15.21
C VAL A 136 8.49 2.42 -13.95
N THR A 137 7.49 2.99 -13.25
CA THR A 137 7.68 3.73 -11.99
C THR A 137 7.71 2.80 -10.77
N GLY A 138 7.89 3.36 -9.57
CA GLY A 138 7.66 2.59 -8.33
C GLY A 138 6.19 2.16 -8.15
N PRO A 139 5.92 1.08 -7.39
CA PRO A 139 4.56 0.59 -7.15
C PRO A 139 3.72 1.59 -6.35
N ARG A 140 2.43 1.66 -6.68
CA ARG A 140 1.40 2.46 -6.03
C ARG A 140 0.18 1.58 -5.72
N ALA A 141 -0.78 2.11 -4.98
CA ALA A 141 -2.04 1.41 -4.75
C ALA A 141 -2.86 1.35 -6.05
N GLY A 142 -3.66 0.30 -6.23
CA GLY A 142 -4.49 0.14 -7.42
C GLY A 142 -5.79 0.95 -7.37
N ASP A 143 -6.32 1.30 -8.54
CA ASP A 143 -7.49 2.17 -8.70
C ASP A 143 -8.82 1.46 -8.36
N VAL A 144 -8.84 0.11 -8.41
CA VAL A 144 -10.01 -0.70 -8.07
C VAL A 144 -9.93 -1.10 -6.60
N CYS A 145 -10.96 -0.72 -5.85
CA CYS A 145 -10.88 -0.56 -4.41
C CYS A 145 -12.13 -1.11 -3.73
N THR A 146 -12.03 -2.33 -3.18
CA THR A 146 -13.13 -2.97 -2.45
C THR A 146 -12.66 -3.69 -1.17
N PRO A 147 -13.54 -3.84 -0.15
CA PRO A 147 -13.19 -4.55 1.07
C PRO A 147 -12.66 -5.97 0.78
N GLY A 148 -11.49 -6.29 1.32
CA GLY A 148 -10.84 -7.60 1.12
C GLY A 148 -10.15 -7.81 -0.24
N SER A 149 -10.19 -6.83 -1.16
CA SER A 149 -9.36 -6.91 -2.38
C SER A 149 -7.90 -6.53 -2.11
N ARG A 150 -7.00 -7.12 -2.89
CA ARG A 150 -5.55 -6.81 -2.90
C ARG A 150 -5.25 -6.06 -4.19
N SER A 151 -4.57 -4.92 -4.16
CA SER A 151 -4.27 -4.16 -5.39
C SER A 151 -2.83 -3.64 -5.45
N ALA A 152 -2.36 -3.43 -6.68
CA ALA A 152 -1.07 -2.80 -6.99
C ALA A 152 -1.15 -2.10 -8.36
N SER A 153 -0.46 -0.99 -8.52
CA SER A 153 -0.37 -0.27 -9.79
C SER A 153 1.04 0.25 -10.08
N TYR A 154 1.31 0.46 -11.36
CA TYR A 154 2.56 0.98 -11.89
C TYR A 154 2.26 2.00 -12.99
N GLY A 155 2.92 3.16 -12.95
CA GLY A 155 3.02 4.01 -14.13
C GLY A 155 3.95 3.34 -15.15
N VAL A 156 3.52 3.27 -16.41
CA VAL A 156 4.25 2.61 -17.50
C VAL A 156 4.33 3.56 -18.70
N ALA A 157 5.52 3.71 -19.28
CA ALA A 157 5.76 4.46 -20.50
C ALA A 157 6.64 3.65 -21.46
N GLU A 158 6.07 3.22 -22.59
CA GLU A 158 6.71 2.33 -23.56
C GLU A 158 6.19 2.61 -24.98
N ASN A 159 7.05 2.56 -26.01
CA ASN A 159 6.65 2.66 -27.42
C ASN A 159 5.78 3.91 -27.75
N GLY A 160 6.04 5.03 -27.07
CA GLY A 160 5.27 6.27 -27.21
C GLY A 160 3.90 6.28 -26.51
N ARG A 161 3.50 5.15 -25.89
CA ARG A 161 2.32 5.06 -25.03
C ARG A 161 2.74 5.29 -23.57
N SER A 162 1.95 6.03 -22.81
CA SER A 162 2.12 6.21 -21.36
C SER A 162 0.78 6.14 -20.63
N GLY A 163 0.82 5.74 -19.35
CA GLY A 163 -0.36 5.55 -18.53
C GLY A 163 -0.09 4.77 -17.26
N THR A 164 -1.13 4.16 -16.70
CA THR A 164 -1.06 3.31 -15.50
C THR A 164 -1.53 1.90 -15.85
N VAL A 165 -0.79 0.89 -15.41
CA VAL A 165 -1.25 -0.50 -15.39
C VAL A 165 -1.48 -0.91 -13.93
N SER A 166 -2.70 -1.29 -13.59
CA SER A 166 -3.09 -1.74 -12.26
C SER A 166 -3.65 -3.17 -12.29
N ALA A 167 -3.38 -3.92 -11.23
CA ALA A 167 -3.93 -5.26 -11.01
C ALA A 167 -4.66 -5.27 -9.66
N THR A 168 -5.79 -5.96 -9.61
CA THR A 168 -6.59 -6.15 -8.39
C THR A 168 -7.07 -7.59 -8.30
N VAL A 169 -6.84 -8.23 -7.16
CA VAL A 169 -7.34 -9.57 -6.83
C VAL A 169 -8.55 -9.40 -5.90
N LEU A 170 -9.72 -9.82 -6.38
CA LEU A 170 -10.97 -9.88 -5.63
C LEU A 170 -11.08 -11.25 -4.93
N PRO A 171 -11.57 -11.31 -3.68
CA PRO A 171 -11.81 -12.57 -2.99
C PRO A 171 -12.95 -13.37 -3.65
N PRO A 172 -13.05 -14.69 -3.38
CA PRO A 172 -14.12 -15.54 -3.94
C PRO A 172 -15.52 -14.99 -3.64
N GLY A 173 -16.38 -14.97 -4.65
CA GLY A 173 -17.75 -14.45 -4.55
C GLY A 173 -17.87 -12.92 -4.57
N ALA A 174 -16.78 -12.16 -4.47
CA ALA A 174 -16.79 -10.73 -4.73
C ALA A 174 -16.79 -10.44 -6.23
N SER A 175 -17.54 -9.42 -6.63
CA SER A 175 -17.54 -8.88 -7.99
C SER A 175 -17.52 -7.36 -7.94
N VAL A 176 -16.91 -6.75 -8.95
CA VAL A 176 -16.85 -5.30 -9.11
C VAL A 176 -17.36 -4.97 -10.51
N GLN A 177 -18.38 -4.13 -10.60
CA GLN A 177 -18.64 -3.42 -11.83
C GLN A 177 -17.60 -2.32 -11.95
N LEU A 178 -16.68 -2.44 -12.91
CA LEU A 178 -15.86 -1.29 -13.29
C LEU A 178 -16.84 -0.22 -13.77
N ALA A 179 -16.78 0.96 -13.13
CA ALA A 179 -17.44 2.15 -13.66
C ALA A 179 -16.99 2.38 -15.11
N LYS A 180 -17.82 3.04 -15.93
CA LYS A 180 -17.55 3.27 -17.35
C LYS A 180 -16.09 3.70 -17.54
N LEU A 181 -15.32 2.81 -18.16
CA LEU A 181 -13.88 2.98 -18.35
C LEU A 181 -13.59 4.31 -19.07
N VAL A 182 -12.48 4.94 -18.67
CA VAL A 182 -11.94 6.11 -19.40
C VAL A 182 -11.73 5.71 -20.86
N GLU A 183 -12.03 6.61 -21.78
CA GLU A 183 -11.88 6.34 -23.20
C GLU A 183 -10.44 5.91 -23.53
N GLY A 184 -10.30 4.81 -24.28
CA GLY A 184 -9.01 4.20 -24.60
C GLY A 184 -8.41 3.30 -23.49
N ALA A 185 -9.03 3.17 -22.31
CA ALA A 185 -8.62 2.19 -21.31
C ALA A 185 -9.01 0.76 -21.70
N VAL A 186 -8.16 -0.21 -21.35
CA VAL A 186 -8.33 -1.64 -21.65
C VAL A 186 -8.29 -2.43 -20.36
N ALA A 187 -9.24 -3.35 -20.18
CA ALA A 187 -9.29 -4.22 -19.01
C ALA A 187 -9.57 -5.68 -19.41
N ASP A 188 -9.00 -6.62 -18.65
CA ASP A 188 -9.35 -8.04 -18.72
C ASP A 188 -9.57 -8.61 -17.32
N GLN A 189 -10.39 -9.65 -17.22
CA GLN A 189 -10.73 -10.32 -15.97
C GLN A 189 -10.56 -11.83 -16.11
N GLN A 190 -9.81 -12.43 -15.20
CA GLN A 190 -9.49 -13.85 -15.21
C GLN A 190 -9.81 -14.47 -13.84
N ARG A 191 -10.35 -15.68 -13.82
CA ARG A 191 -10.65 -16.39 -12.56
C ARG A 191 -9.35 -16.93 -11.95
N ALA A 192 -9.11 -16.57 -10.70
CA ALA A 192 -7.98 -17.00 -9.90
C ALA A 192 -8.13 -18.47 -9.47
N ALA A 193 -7.02 -19.18 -9.24
CA ALA A 193 -7.03 -20.58 -8.81
C ALA A 193 -7.71 -20.77 -7.45
N GLY A 194 -7.60 -19.78 -6.55
CA GLY A 194 -8.31 -19.75 -5.27
C GLY A 194 -9.82 -19.47 -5.35
N GLY A 195 -10.40 -19.37 -6.56
CA GLY A 195 -11.83 -19.03 -6.78
C GLY A 195 -12.14 -17.54 -6.73
N GLY A 196 -11.13 -16.68 -6.55
CA GLY A 196 -11.24 -15.23 -6.70
C GLY A 196 -11.24 -14.78 -8.16
N THR A 197 -11.14 -13.46 -8.37
CA THR A 197 -11.03 -12.85 -9.71
C THR A 197 -9.85 -11.90 -9.75
N VAL A 198 -8.95 -12.07 -10.72
CA VAL A 198 -7.90 -11.11 -11.04
C VAL A 198 -8.41 -10.19 -12.13
N ILE A 199 -8.34 -8.88 -11.88
CA ILE A 199 -8.66 -7.82 -12.84
C ILE A 199 -7.34 -7.11 -13.16
N VAL A 200 -7.02 -6.97 -14.44
CA VAL A 200 -5.93 -6.10 -14.91
C VAL A 200 -6.52 -4.99 -15.75
N LEU A 201 -6.09 -3.77 -15.47
CA LEU A 201 -6.57 -2.54 -16.08
C LEU A 201 -5.35 -1.74 -16.58
N SER A 202 -5.41 -1.30 -17.83
CA SER A 202 -4.49 -0.31 -18.39
C SER A 202 -5.26 0.96 -18.74
N VAL A 203 -4.86 2.08 -18.14
CA VAL A 203 -5.48 3.41 -18.33
C VAL A 203 -4.48 4.32 -19.05
N PRO A 204 -4.86 4.96 -20.16
CA PRO A 204 -3.98 5.92 -20.84
C PRO A 204 -3.76 7.18 -19.99
N ALA A 205 -2.57 7.77 -20.12
CA ALA A 205 -2.36 9.17 -19.76
C ALA A 205 -3.09 10.09 -20.77
N PRO A 206 -3.45 11.34 -20.40
CA PRO A 206 -4.07 12.29 -21.32
C PRO A 206 -3.24 12.48 -22.61
N GLY A 207 -3.88 12.31 -23.77
CA GLY A 207 -3.21 12.40 -25.08
C GLY A 207 -2.41 11.15 -25.50
N SER A 208 -2.49 10.06 -24.74
CA SER A 208 -1.82 8.78 -25.05
C SER A 208 -2.83 7.65 -25.32
N ALA A 209 -2.37 6.57 -25.95
CA ALA A 209 -3.04 5.26 -25.90
C ALA A 209 -2.64 4.49 -24.63
N ALA A 210 -3.42 3.47 -24.25
CA ALA A 210 -3.14 2.64 -23.08
C ALA A 210 -1.81 1.85 -23.25
N PRO A 211 -0.88 1.91 -22.29
CA PRO A 211 0.33 1.09 -22.33
C PRO A 211 -0.03 -0.39 -22.23
N LEU A 212 0.71 -1.28 -22.92
CA LEU A 212 0.49 -2.73 -22.86
C LEU A 212 -0.96 -3.19 -23.21
N ALA A 213 -1.73 -2.39 -23.95
CA ALA A 213 -3.12 -2.69 -24.33
C ALA A 213 -3.30 -4.10 -24.92
N ASP A 214 -2.37 -4.49 -25.80
CA ASP A 214 -2.35 -5.78 -26.50
C ASP A 214 -1.92 -6.95 -25.58
N ASP A 215 -1.32 -6.64 -24.43
CA ASP A 215 -0.79 -7.58 -23.44
C ASP A 215 -1.71 -7.81 -22.23
N VAL A 216 -2.72 -6.96 -22.00
CA VAL A 216 -3.57 -6.99 -20.79
C VAL A 216 -4.12 -8.40 -20.50
N THR A 217 -4.61 -9.12 -21.52
CA THR A 217 -5.10 -10.50 -21.40
C THR A 217 -4.01 -11.51 -21.03
N ARG A 218 -2.77 -11.32 -21.53
CA ARG A 218 -1.63 -12.18 -21.17
C ARG A 218 -1.24 -11.97 -19.70
N ILE A 219 -1.16 -10.70 -19.28
CA ILE A 219 -0.82 -10.31 -17.91
C ILE A 219 -1.88 -10.83 -16.94
N ALA A 220 -3.17 -10.62 -17.22
CA ALA A 220 -4.28 -11.10 -16.39
C ALA A 220 -4.25 -12.62 -16.21
N ARG A 221 -3.98 -13.38 -17.29
CA ARG A 221 -3.87 -14.84 -17.22
C ARG A 221 -2.65 -15.30 -16.42
N SER A 222 -1.50 -14.64 -16.57
CA SER A 222 -0.29 -14.96 -15.80
C SER A 222 -0.48 -14.71 -14.30
N LEU A 223 -1.14 -13.60 -13.95
CA LEU A 223 -1.45 -13.29 -12.55
C LEU A 223 -2.52 -14.25 -11.98
N ALA A 224 -3.56 -14.61 -12.74
CA ALA A 224 -4.57 -15.58 -12.31
C ALA A 224 -4.04 -17.02 -12.13
N GLY A 225 -2.85 -17.34 -12.67
CA GLY A 225 -2.13 -18.57 -12.35
C GLY A 225 -1.32 -18.52 -11.04
N LYS A 226 -1.17 -17.33 -10.44
CA LYS A 226 -0.35 -17.08 -9.22
C LYS A 226 -1.21 -16.79 -7.97
N PHE A 227 -2.50 -16.47 -8.15
CA PHE A 227 -3.47 -16.09 -7.12
C PHE A 227 -4.78 -16.92 -7.26
#